data_AF-A0A2W1U9W5-F1
#
_entry.id   AF-A0A2W1U9W5-F1
#
_cell.length_a   1.000
_cell.length_b   1.000
_cell.length_c   1.000
_cell.angle_alpha   90.00
_cell.angle_beta   90.00
_cell.angle_gamma   90.00
#
_symmetry.space_group_name_H-M   'P 1'
#
loop_
_entity.id
_entity.type
_entity.pdbx_description
1 polymer ?
#
loop_
_entity_poly.entity_id
_entity_poly.type
_entity_poly.pdbx_seq_one_letter_code
_entity_poly.pdbx_strand_id
1 'polypeptide(L)'
;MLGTMGPEGQTDRCWRAAAPSDAFWAWVADRGPAAHDHLVDIAEVGRDETGALVVRVAVPTGLALPAALDRIGSPTPGVAVTLTLPLLEVALLADAGAVLLGSARLEDVVVDDAGAVVLVDRPPGADGPLPAGSSHGAEALVLAVRAVWDRVDPRGDGVAGPGLAGIDERCAAARTRGGAALVELERAVRAAAPPRPVRWDPPPLTYAFGARTGDAMAIRGSSGEREPGTVDRLLVACRDVLTTGVPVCGRRVGVRALVTAGVVVAGLVLAGVTGGRT
;
A
#
# COMPACT_ATOMS: atom_id res chain seq x y z
N MET A 1 -28.19 25.75 8.27
CA MET A 1 -28.04 24.37 7.76
C MET A 1 -26.86 23.77 8.50
N LEU A 2 -27.13 22.92 9.49
CA LEU A 2 -26.11 22.33 10.37
C LEU A 2 -25.48 21.13 9.65
N GLY A 3 -24.22 21.25 9.28
CA GLY A 3 -23.40 20.13 8.82
C GLY A 3 -23.00 19.27 10.02
N THR A 4 -23.50 18.04 10.04
CA THR A 4 -23.10 16.99 10.98
C THR A 4 -21.63 16.65 10.79
N MET A 5 -20.77 17.09 11.70
CA MET A 5 -19.43 16.52 11.89
C MET A 5 -19.60 15.10 12.46
N GLY A 6 -19.45 14.10 11.59
CA GLY A 6 -19.20 12.72 11.99
C GLY A 6 -17.78 12.57 12.56
N PRO A 7 -17.40 11.37 13.04
CA PRO A 7 -16.13 11.14 13.72
C PRO A 7 -14.99 11.07 12.70
N GLU A 8 -14.64 12.21 12.10
CA GLU A 8 -13.63 12.31 11.04
C GLU A 8 -12.35 12.94 11.59
N GLY A 9 -11.50 12.08 12.16
CA GLY A 9 -10.06 12.32 12.24
C GLY A 9 -9.34 11.95 10.93
N GLN A 10 -10.03 12.03 9.79
CA GLN A 10 -9.45 11.81 8.47
C GLN A 10 -9.02 13.18 7.95
N THR A 11 -7.81 13.58 8.32
CA THR A 11 -7.20 14.82 7.82
C THR A 11 -7.15 14.73 6.30
N ASP A 12 -7.87 15.64 5.65
CA ASP A 12 -8.02 15.71 4.21
C ASP A 12 -6.62 15.72 3.58
N ARG A 13 -6.28 14.65 2.84
CA ARG A 13 -4.96 14.43 2.23
C ARG A 13 -4.86 15.27 0.95
N CYS A 14 -4.98 16.57 1.17
CA CYS A 14 -5.24 17.59 0.19
C CYS A 14 -4.23 18.72 0.43
N TRP A 15 -3.36 18.94 -0.54
CA TRP A 15 -2.31 19.94 -0.45
C TRP A 15 -2.66 21.13 -1.34
N ARG A 16 -2.73 22.30 -0.73
CA ARG A 16 -3.01 23.57 -1.42
C ARG A 16 -1.74 24.38 -1.59
N ALA A 17 -1.61 25.07 -2.73
CA ALA A 17 -0.58 26.07 -2.94
C ALA A 17 -1.17 27.27 -3.71
N ALA A 18 -1.29 28.41 -3.03
CA ALA A 18 -1.80 29.65 -3.65
C ALA A 18 -0.88 30.16 -4.77
N ALA A 19 0.44 30.04 -4.58
CA ALA A 19 1.46 30.35 -5.56
C ALA A 19 2.45 29.16 -5.63
N PRO A 20 2.14 28.11 -6.43
CA PRO A 20 2.95 26.90 -6.46
C PRO A 20 4.35 27.20 -6.99
N SER A 21 5.36 26.77 -6.24
CA SER A 21 6.77 26.88 -6.63
C SER A 21 7.16 25.78 -7.64
N ASP A 22 8.31 25.93 -8.28
CA ASP A 22 8.86 24.89 -9.16
C ASP A 22 9.08 23.56 -8.40
N ALA A 23 9.47 23.62 -7.13
CA ALA A 23 9.63 22.46 -6.29
C ALA A 23 8.29 21.74 -6.02
N PHE A 24 7.21 22.50 -5.83
CA PHE A 24 5.86 21.94 -5.71
C PHE A 24 5.46 21.20 -6.99
N TRP A 25 5.66 21.82 -8.15
CA TRP A 25 5.36 21.21 -9.45
C TRP A 25 6.22 19.98 -9.74
N ALA A 26 7.50 20.01 -9.37
CA ALA A 26 8.38 18.86 -9.51
C ALA A 26 7.91 17.68 -8.66
N TRP A 27 7.47 17.93 -7.41
CA TRP A 27 6.86 16.91 -6.56
C TRP A 27 5.57 16.36 -7.18
N VAL A 28 4.72 17.21 -7.75
CA VAL A 28 3.49 16.76 -8.44
C VAL A 28 3.82 15.88 -9.64
N ALA A 29 4.85 16.24 -10.42
CA ALA A 29 5.28 15.44 -11.57
C ALA A 29 5.88 14.09 -11.15
N ASP A 30 6.64 14.06 -10.06
CA ASP A 30 7.23 12.84 -9.47
C ASP A 30 6.16 11.83 -9.03
N ARG A 31 5.00 12.32 -8.53
CA ARG A 31 3.86 11.49 -8.10
C ARG A 31 2.82 11.19 -9.19
N GLY A 32 3.21 11.37 -10.45
CA GLY A 32 2.41 10.98 -11.61
C GLY A 32 2.21 9.45 -11.74
N PRO A 33 1.54 8.98 -12.81
CA PRO A 33 1.00 7.61 -12.93
C PRO A 33 2.04 6.47 -13.03
N ALA A 34 3.33 6.74 -12.83
CA ALA A 34 4.41 5.76 -12.75
C ALA A 34 5.01 5.71 -11.33
N ALA A 35 4.19 5.94 -10.31
CA ALA A 35 4.62 6.09 -8.94
C ALA A 35 5.23 4.81 -8.36
N HIS A 36 6.11 5.01 -7.38
CA HIS A 36 6.71 3.95 -6.59
C HIS A 36 5.69 3.38 -5.61
N ASP A 37 5.61 2.04 -5.51
CA ASP A 37 4.63 1.31 -4.69
C ASP A 37 4.57 1.73 -3.20
N HIS A 38 5.60 2.43 -2.71
CA HIS A 38 5.76 2.87 -1.32
C HIS A 38 5.57 4.39 -1.13
N LEU A 39 5.10 5.08 -2.17
CA LEU A 39 4.78 6.49 -2.17
C LEU A 39 3.30 6.67 -2.49
N VAL A 40 2.69 7.71 -1.93
CA VAL A 40 1.29 8.01 -2.23
C VAL A 40 1.13 8.52 -3.67
N ASP A 41 0.13 7.99 -4.36
CA ASP A 41 -0.27 8.44 -5.70
C ASP A 41 -1.08 9.75 -5.63
N ILE A 42 -1.01 10.53 -6.70
CA ILE A 42 -1.95 11.64 -6.90
C ILE A 42 -3.26 11.09 -7.46
N ALA A 43 -4.36 11.34 -6.73
CA ALA A 43 -5.70 11.00 -7.20
C ALA A 43 -6.26 12.08 -8.13
N GLU A 44 -6.14 13.35 -7.75
CA GLU A 44 -6.66 14.48 -8.51
C GLU A 44 -5.79 15.72 -8.35
N VAL A 45 -5.71 16.53 -9.42
CA VAL A 45 -5.11 17.87 -9.40
C VAL A 45 -6.13 18.84 -9.98
N GLY A 46 -6.34 19.96 -9.29
CA GLY A 46 -7.31 20.97 -9.71
C GLY A 46 -6.99 22.35 -9.15
N ARG A 47 -7.94 23.27 -9.28
CA ARG A 47 -7.88 24.57 -8.62
C ARG A 47 -9.13 24.78 -7.78
N ASP A 48 -8.95 25.44 -6.64
CA ASP A 48 -10.09 25.88 -5.83
C ASP A 48 -10.72 27.18 -6.39
N GLU A 49 -11.76 27.67 -5.72
CA GLU A 49 -12.47 28.90 -6.06
C GLU A 49 -11.60 30.16 -6.02
N THR A 50 -10.47 30.12 -5.30
CA THR A 50 -9.50 31.21 -5.22
C THR A 50 -8.45 31.15 -6.34
N GLY A 51 -8.50 30.10 -7.17
CA GLY A 51 -7.54 29.83 -8.23
C GLY A 51 -6.24 29.18 -7.75
N ALA A 52 -6.14 28.84 -6.45
CA ALA A 52 -4.99 28.14 -5.87
C ALA A 52 -4.94 26.69 -6.39
N LEU A 53 -3.73 26.16 -6.55
CA LEU A 53 -3.55 24.77 -6.96
C LEU A 53 -3.90 23.87 -5.78
N VAL A 54 -4.65 22.80 -6.05
CA VAL A 54 -5.03 21.79 -5.07
C VAL A 54 -4.66 20.42 -5.62
N VAL A 55 -3.92 19.65 -4.83
CA VAL A 55 -3.52 18.28 -5.14
C VAL A 55 -4.10 17.36 -4.08
N ARG A 56 -4.97 16.44 -4.51
CA ARG A 56 -5.52 15.40 -3.65
C ARG A 56 -4.79 14.10 -3.92
N VAL A 57 -4.21 13.51 -2.90
CA VAL A 57 -3.54 12.21 -3.02
C VAL A 57 -4.52 11.08 -2.76
N ALA A 58 -4.22 9.89 -3.29
CA ALA A 58 -4.97 8.69 -2.99
C ALA A 58 -4.96 8.45 -1.48
N VAL A 59 -6.04 7.87 -0.95
CA VAL A 59 -6.14 7.55 0.46
C VAL A 59 -5.54 6.16 0.66
N PRO A 60 -4.29 6.00 1.13
CA PRO A 60 -3.79 4.69 1.51
C PRO A 60 -4.68 4.10 2.60
N THR A 61 -4.99 2.82 2.42
CA THR A 61 -5.69 1.97 3.37
C THR A 61 -4.71 1.51 4.44
N GLY A 62 -5.07 1.63 5.71
CA GLY A 62 -4.22 1.15 6.80
C GLY A 62 -4.17 2.08 8.02
N LEU A 63 -3.23 1.79 8.90
CA LEU A 63 -2.97 2.55 10.12
C LEU A 63 -1.70 3.39 9.95
N ALA A 64 -1.68 4.58 10.53
CA ALA A 64 -0.43 5.33 10.71
C ALA A 64 0.57 4.48 11.51
N LEU A 65 1.86 4.59 11.20
CA LEU A 65 2.91 3.72 11.73
C LEU A 65 2.92 3.63 13.27
N PRO A 66 2.77 4.73 14.04
CA PRO A 66 2.67 4.62 15.51
C PRO A 66 1.49 3.74 15.95
N ALA A 67 0.31 3.93 15.36
CA ALA A 67 -0.88 3.13 15.68
C ALA A 67 -0.73 1.67 15.21
N ALA A 68 -0.08 1.43 14.07
CA ALA A 68 0.26 0.10 13.60
C ALA A 68 1.21 -0.61 14.58
N LEU A 69 2.25 0.07 15.06
CA LEU A 69 3.19 -0.46 16.05
C LEU A 69 2.52 -0.73 17.39
N ASP A 70 1.61 0.13 17.84
CA ASP A 70 0.84 -0.10 19.07
C ASP A 70 -0.08 -1.32 18.94
N ARG A 71 -0.65 -1.57 17.75
CA ARG A 71 -1.42 -2.77 17.45
C ARG A 71 -0.56 -4.03 17.37
N ILE A 72 0.62 -3.95 16.77
CA ILE A 72 1.59 -5.06 16.71
C ILE A 72 2.14 -5.38 18.11
N GLY A 73 2.30 -4.36 18.95
CA GLY A 73 3.03 -4.47 20.21
C GLY A 73 4.54 -4.52 19.97
N SER A 74 5.12 -5.72 20.05
CA SER A 74 6.57 -5.94 19.90
C SER A 74 6.85 -6.76 18.64
N PRO A 75 7.17 -6.11 17.50
CA PRO A 75 7.46 -6.83 16.27
C PRO A 75 8.66 -7.76 16.42
N THR A 76 8.57 -8.96 15.84
CA THR A 76 9.75 -9.81 15.65
C THR A 76 10.74 -9.14 14.68
N PRO A 77 12.04 -9.48 14.72
CA PRO A 77 13.00 -8.94 13.76
C PRO A 77 12.58 -9.12 12.29
N GLY A 78 11.99 -10.26 11.94
CA GLY A 78 11.50 -10.50 10.56
C GLY A 78 10.32 -9.61 10.16
N VAL A 79 9.43 -9.26 11.09
CA VAL A 79 8.36 -8.28 10.85
C VAL A 79 8.94 -6.87 10.71
N ALA A 80 9.91 -6.51 11.56
CA ALA A 80 10.60 -5.23 11.44
C ALA A 80 11.31 -5.08 10.09
N VAL A 81 11.97 -6.12 9.59
CA VAL A 81 12.56 -6.14 8.25
C VAL A 81 11.51 -5.88 7.16
N THR A 82 10.35 -6.54 7.22
CA THR A 82 9.26 -6.32 6.27
C THR A 82 8.76 -4.87 6.27
N LEU A 83 8.62 -4.26 7.45
CA LEU A 83 8.15 -2.88 7.57
C LEU A 83 9.21 -1.85 7.15
N THR A 84 10.49 -2.14 7.35
CA THR A 84 11.57 -1.13 7.22
C THR A 84 12.34 -1.18 5.91
N LEU A 85 12.39 -2.32 5.21
CA LEU A 85 13.04 -2.40 3.90
C LEU A 85 12.41 -1.45 2.86
N PRO A 86 11.07 -1.42 2.68
CA PRO A 86 10.43 -0.46 1.77
C PRO A 86 10.80 1.00 2.05
N LEU A 87 10.87 1.38 3.32
CA LEU A 87 11.24 2.73 3.75
C LEU A 87 12.69 3.06 3.37
N LEU A 88 13.61 2.12 3.52
CA LEU A 88 15.02 2.29 3.15
C LEU A 88 15.21 2.30 1.64
N GLU A 89 14.44 1.53 0.89
CA GLU A 89 14.45 1.53 -0.57
C GLU A 89 14.03 2.90 -1.12
N VAL A 90 12.95 3.49 -0.60
CA VAL A 90 12.53 4.86 -0.94
C VAL A 90 13.59 5.89 -0.51
N ALA A 91 14.19 5.73 0.67
CA ALA A 91 15.24 6.64 1.15
C ALA A 91 16.48 6.61 0.23
N LEU A 92 16.88 5.43 -0.25
CA LEU A 92 17.98 5.27 -1.20
C LEU A 92 17.64 5.87 -2.58
N LEU A 93 16.41 5.72 -3.06
CA LEU A 93 15.96 6.35 -4.29
C LEU A 93 16.00 7.88 -4.18
N ALA A 94 15.55 8.43 -3.03
CA ALA A 94 15.60 9.86 -2.77
C ALA A 94 17.04 10.39 -2.65
N ASP A 95 17.91 9.66 -1.96
CA ASP A 95 19.35 10.01 -1.84
C ASP A 95 20.06 9.99 -3.20
N ALA A 96 19.67 9.07 -4.09
CA ALA A 96 20.14 9.02 -5.48
C ALA A 96 19.52 10.08 -6.39
N GLY A 97 18.56 10.88 -5.90
CA GLY A 97 17.82 11.88 -6.68
C GLY A 97 16.83 11.27 -7.69
N ALA A 98 16.49 10.00 -7.56
CA ALA A 98 15.53 9.31 -8.41
C ALA A 98 14.07 9.59 -8.03
N VAL A 99 13.84 10.05 -6.79
CA VAL A 99 12.53 10.40 -6.23
C VAL A 99 12.64 11.73 -5.50
N LEU A 100 11.58 12.54 -5.59
CA LEU A 100 11.44 13.75 -4.78
C LEU A 100 10.58 13.49 -3.56
N LEU A 101 11.19 13.65 -2.38
CA LEU A 101 10.51 13.58 -1.11
C LEU A 101 10.30 14.97 -0.51
N GLY A 102 9.07 15.23 -0.09
CA GLY A 102 8.69 16.36 0.71
C GLY A 102 8.98 16.16 2.20
N SER A 103 8.22 16.84 3.04
CA SER A 103 8.30 16.70 4.50
C SER A 103 7.31 15.66 5.01
N ALA A 104 7.70 14.87 6.00
CA ALA A 104 6.82 13.87 6.62
C ALA A 104 7.13 13.66 8.09
N ARG A 105 6.15 13.11 8.81
CA ARG A 105 6.27 12.60 10.18
C ARG A 105 6.07 11.09 10.21
N LEU A 106 6.21 10.51 11.40
CA LEU A 106 5.88 9.11 11.64
C LEU A 106 4.41 8.80 11.33
N GLU A 107 3.51 9.74 11.63
CA GLU A 107 2.07 9.58 11.38
C GLU A 107 1.71 9.57 9.89
N ASP A 108 2.61 10.07 9.05
CA ASP A 108 2.43 10.15 7.60
C ASP A 108 2.91 8.87 6.89
N VAL A 109 3.50 7.93 7.62
CA VAL A 109 3.80 6.57 7.15
C VAL A 109 2.61 5.67 7.48
N VAL A 110 1.99 5.08 6.46
CA VAL A 110 0.81 4.22 6.61
C VAL A 110 1.21 2.77 6.35
N VAL A 111 0.71 1.87 7.20
CA VAL A 111 0.89 0.43 7.06
C VAL A 111 -0.48 -0.22 6.84
N ASP A 112 -0.63 -0.91 5.71
CA ASP A 112 -1.87 -1.61 5.37
C ASP A 112 -1.97 -2.97 6.09
N ASP A 113 -3.11 -3.65 5.93
CA ASP A 113 -3.37 -4.95 6.57
C ASP A 113 -2.48 -6.09 6.03
N ALA A 114 -1.82 -5.91 4.88
CA ALA A 114 -0.83 -6.85 4.35
C ALA A 114 0.60 -6.54 4.83
N GLY A 115 0.81 -5.43 5.54
CA GLY A 115 2.11 -4.94 5.96
C GLY A 115 2.84 -4.13 4.88
N ALA A 116 2.17 -3.75 3.79
CA ALA A 116 2.72 -2.81 2.83
C ALA A 116 2.78 -1.42 3.46
N VAL A 117 3.85 -0.70 3.16
CA VAL A 117 4.13 0.60 3.75
C VAL A 117 4.09 1.67 2.66
N VAL A 118 3.38 2.76 2.94
CA VAL A 118 3.22 3.90 2.03
C VAL A 118 3.53 5.19 2.76
N LEU A 119 4.40 6.02 2.20
CA LEU A 119 4.67 7.36 2.68
C LEU A 119 3.70 8.37 2.04
N VAL A 120 3.03 9.15 2.90
CA VAL A 120 2.18 10.28 2.51
C VAL A 120 2.88 11.59 2.88
N ASP A 121 3.94 11.92 2.16
CA ASP A 121 4.68 13.15 2.39
C ASP A 121 3.93 14.39 1.88
N ARG A 122 4.26 15.52 2.50
CA ARG A 122 3.73 16.84 2.17
C ARG A 122 4.64 17.53 1.15
N PRO A 123 4.10 18.05 0.03
CA PRO A 123 4.89 18.73 -0.99
C PRO A 123 5.60 19.97 -0.44
N PRO A 124 6.78 20.29 -0.98
CA PRO A 124 7.50 21.50 -0.63
C PRO A 124 6.70 22.74 -1.04
N GLY A 125 6.56 23.71 -0.13
CA GLY A 125 5.84 24.95 -0.39
C GLY A 125 4.30 24.85 -0.31
N ALA A 126 3.75 23.72 0.15
CA ALA A 126 2.32 23.61 0.43
C ALA A 126 1.89 24.57 1.56
N ASP A 127 0.74 25.23 1.36
CA ASP A 127 0.15 26.21 2.27
C ASP A 127 -0.18 25.62 3.65
N GLY A 128 -0.01 26.43 4.70
CA GLY A 128 -0.27 26.06 6.08
C GLY A 128 1.00 25.67 6.85
N PRO A 129 0.92 25.60 8.19
CA PRO A 129 2.08 25.31 9.01
C PRO A 129 2.55 23.87 8.80
N LEU A 130 3.88 23.68 8.79
CA LEU A 130 4.45 22.35 8.90
C LEU A 130 4.10 21.78 10.28
N PRO A 131 3.51 20.57 10.35
CA PRO A 131 3.22 19.94 11.62
C PRO A 131 4.50 19.74 12.46
N ALA A 132 4.38 19.85 13.78
CA ALA A 132 5.51 19.60 14.68
C ALA A 132 6.04 18.17 14.52
N GLY A 133 7.37 18.01 14.55
CA GLY A 133 8.03 16.71 14.35
C GLY A 133 8.20 16.31 12.89
N SER A 134 7.88 17.18 11.93
CA SER A 134 8.14 16.91 10.51
C SER A 134 9.64 16.98 10.21
N SER A 135 10.12 15.97 9.47
CA SER A 135 11.48 15.91 8.92
C SER A 135 11.41 15.91 7.40
N HIS A 136 12.52 16.27 6.74
CA HIS A 136 12.57 16.34 5.29
C HIS A 136 13.16 15.06 4.69
N GLY A 137 12.56 14.59 3.60
CA GLY A 137 13.13 13.58 2.74
C GLY A 137 13.49 12.27 3.43
N ALA A 138 14.67 11.75 3.11
CA ALA A 138 15.18 10.47 3.63
C ALA A 138 15.29 10.45 5.17
N GLU A 139 15.42 11.61 5.83
CA GLU A 139 15.50 11.67 7.29
C GLU A 139 14.21 11.15 7.94
N ALA A 140 13.04 11.52 7.42
CA ALA A 140 11.75 11.08 7.94
C ALA A 140 11.61 9.54 7.83
N LEU A 141 12.09 8.96 6.73
CA LEU A 141 12.09 7.52 6.51
C LEU A 141 13.02 6.80 7.48
N VAL A 142 14.23 7.32 7.73
CA VAL A 142 15.15 6.72 8.70
C VAL A 142 14.62 6.83 10.14
N LEU A 143 13.91 7.92 10.47
CA LEU A 143 13.21 8.05 11.75
C LEU A 143 12.09 7.01 11.90
N ALA A 144 11.33 6.75 10.83
CA ALA A 144 10.33 5.68 10.80
C ALA A 144 10.97 4.29 10.97
N VAL A 145 12.09 4.03 10.29
CA VAL A 145 12.87 2.79 10.46
C VAL A 145 13.29 2.63 11.92
N ARG A 146 13.88 3.66 12.52
CA ARG A 146 14.27 3.64 13.93
C ARG A 146 13.07 3.37 14.85
N ALA A 147 11.93 4.02 14.63
CA ALA A 147 10.74 3.82 15.47
C ALA A 147 10.24 2.36 15.46
N VAL A 148 10.36 1.66 14.33
CA VAL A 148 10.04 0.22 14.25
C VAL A 148 11.06 -0.60 15.05
N TRP A 149 12.36 -0.35 14.85
CA TRP A 149 13.42 -1.11 15.50
C TRP A 149 13.51 -0.87 17.01
N ASP A 150 13.11 0.32 17.49
CA ASP A 150 13.00 0.62 18.93
C ASP A 150 11.92 -0.22 19.64
N ARG A 151 10.96 -0.79 18.89
CA ARG A 151 9.90 -1.67 19.42
C ARG A 151 10.24 -3.15 19.34
N VAL A 152 11.30 -3.54 18.63
CA VAL A 152 11.67 -4.94 18.45
C VAL A 152 12.14 -5.51 19.79
N ASP A 153 11.52 -6.60 20.24
CA ASP A 153 11.98 -7.31 21.43
C ASP A 153 13.21 -8.16 21.07
N PRO A 154 14.40 -7.88 21.64
CA PRO A 154 15.60 -8.67 21.39
C PRO A 154 15.50 -10.11 21.93
N ARG A 155 14.51 -10.41 22.78
CA ARG A 155 14.24 -11.75 23.32
C ARG A 155 13.17 -12.54 22.57
N GLY A 156 12.54 -11.94 21.55
CA GLY A 156 11.48 -12.60 20.81
C GLY A 156 11.95 -13.90 20.16
N ASP A 157 11.04 -14.86 19.99
CA ASP A 157 11.29 -16.22 19.47
C ASP A 157 11.81 -16.29 18.02
N GLY A 158 12.18 -15.15 17.43
CA GLY A 158 12.74 -15.05 16.09
C GLY A 158 14.24 -15.35 16.07
N VAL A 159 14.71 -15.96 14.98
CA VAL A 159 16.15 -16.10 14.71
C VAL A 159 16.73 -14.73 14.40
N ALA A 160 17.34 -14.09 15.40
CA ALA A 160 18.08 -12.84 15.24
C ALA A 160 19.41 -13.13 14.50
N GLY A 161 19.61 -12.44 13.38
CA GLY A 161 20.84 -12.45 12.61
C GLY A 161 21.84 -11.38 13.07
N PRO A 162 23.06 -11.38 12.50
CA PRO A 162 24.14 -10.47 12.91
C PRO A 162 23.81 -8.99 12.66
N GLY A 163 22.85 -8.69 11.77
CA GLY A 163 22.46 -7.34 11.42
C GLY A 163 21.70 -6.57 12.51
N LEU A 164 21.19 -7.26 13.54
CA LEU A 164 20.43 -6.62 14.63
C LEU A 164 21.31 -5.71 15.49
N ALA A 165 22.59 -6.05 15.66
CA ALA A 165 23.52 -5.28 16.49
C ALA A 165 23.88 -3.94 15.82
N GLY A 166 23.67 -2.83 16.54
CA GLY A 166 24.06 -1.49 16.09
C GLY A 166 23.12 -0.85 15.05
N ILE A 167 21.85 -1.25 15.00
CA ILE A 167 20.85 -0.60 14.14
C ILE A 167 20.68 0.88 14.52
N ASP A 168 20.62 1.23 15.80
CA ASP A 168 20.47 2.63 16.24
C ASP A 168 21.64 3.52 15.77
N GLU A 169 22.89 3.03 15.90
CA GLU A 169 24.08 3.74 15.41
C GLU A 169 24.04 3.92 13.88
N ARG A 170 23.60 2.90 13.15
CA ARG A 170 23.44 2.98 11.69
C ARG A 170 22.32 3.94 11.28
N CYS A 171 21.20 3.98 12.02
CA CYS A 171 20.15 4.98 11.82
C CYS A 171 20.69 6.40 12.07
N ALA A 172 21.45 6.63 13.13
CA ALA A 172 22.06 7.93 13.40
C ALA A 172 23.06 8.34 12.31
N ALA A 173 23.88 7.39 11.84
CA ALA A 173 24.79 7.60 10.72
C ALA A 173 24.06 7.90 9.40
N ALA A 174 23.02 7.14 9.08
CA ALA A 174 22.23 7.32 7.85
C ALA A 174 21.55 8.70 7.82
N ARG A 175 20.98 9.16 8.94
CA ARG A 175 20.36 10.50 9.05
C ARG A 175 21.35 11.64 8.81
N THR A 176 22.60 11.47 9.22
CA THR A 176 23.60 12.54 9.17
C THR A 176 24.46 12.51 7.91
N ARG A 177 24.73 11.31 7.37
CA ARG A 177 25.67 11.11 6.26
C ARG A 177 25.03 10.69 4.93
N GLY A 178 23.80 10.19 4.93
CA GLY A 178 23.14 9.69 3.71
C GLY A 178 23.95 8.59 2.99
N GLY A 179 23.75 8.45 1.68
CA GLY A 179 24.59 7.66 0.77
C GLY A 179 25.03 6.29 1.30
N ALA A 180 26.34 6.11 1.46
CA ALA A 180 26.91 4.85 1.93
C ALA A 180 26.37 4.41 3.31
N ALA A 181 26.02 5.36 4.19
CA ALA A 181 25.43 5.02 5.49
C ALA A 181 24.00 4.47 5.38
N LEU A 182 23.22 4.95 4.40
CA LEU A 182 21.90 4.36 4.09
C LEU A 182 22.04 2.94 3.54
N VAL A 183 23.01 2.71 2.65
CA VAL A 183 23.29 1.37 2.10
C VAL A 183 23.73 0.40 3.20
N GLU A 184 24.58 0.84 4.12
CA GLU A 184 24.99 0.01 5.26
C GLU A 184 23.83 -0.28 6.23
N LEU A 185 22.91 0.67 6.43
CA LEU A 185 21.69 0.44 7.20
C LEU A 185 20.76 -0.58 6.51
N GLU A 186 20.54 -0.45 5.21
CA GLU A 186 19.72 -1.38 4.41
C GLU A 186 20.30 -2.80 4.43
N ARG A 187 21.62 -2.95 4.26
CA ARG A 187 22.31 -4.24 4.42
C ARG A 187 22.16 -4.83 5.82
N ALA A 188 22.31 -4.01 6.86
CA ALA A 188 22.16 -4.46 8.24
C ALA A 188 20.73 -4.93 8.53
N VAL A 189 19.72 -4.17 8.10
CA VAL A 189 18.31 -4.55 8.20
C VAL A 189 18.05 -5.86 7.47
N ARG A 190 18.49 -5.99 6.22
CA ARG A 190 18.34 -7.22 5.42
C ARG A 190 19.01 -8.44 6.07
N ALA A 191 20.14 -8.24 6.75
CA ALA A 191 20.88 -9.27 7.47
C ALA A 191 20.35 -9.55 8.89
N ALA A 192 19.42 -8.75 9.41
CA ALA A 192 18.91 -8.89 10.77
C ALA A 192 17.97 -10.08 10.92
N ALA A 193 17.15 -10.39 9.90
CA ALA A 193 16.32 -11.58 9.84
C ALA A 193 15.71 -11.76 8.43
N PRO A 194 15.28 -12.97 8.04
CA PRO A 194 14.41 -13.13 6.88
C PRO A 194 13.08 -12.38 7.07
N PRO A 195 12.54 -11.71 6.03
CA PRO A 195 11.27 -11.01 6.14
C PRO A 195 10.13 -11.96 6.51
N ARG A 196 9.19 -11.45 7.31
CA ARG A 196 8.00 -12.20 7.77
C ARG A 196 6.73 -11.37 7.48
N PRO A 197 5.64 -12.02 7.04
CA PRO A 197 4.40 -11.30 6.77
C PRO A 197 3.89 -10.67 8.06
N VAL A 198 3.38 -9.44 7.95
CA VAL A 198 2.67 -8.79 9.05
C VAL A 198 1.29 -9.45 9.13
N ARG A 199 0.95 -9.97 10.30
CA ARG A 199 -0.38 -10.55 10.56
C ARG A 199 -0.90 -9.94 11.84
N TRP A 200 -1.87 -9.05 11.71
CA TRP A 200 -2.75 -8.63 12.80
C TRP A 200 -4.17 -9.00 12.42
N ASP A 201 -5.01 -9.30 13.41
CA ASP A 201 -6.43 -9.54 13.16
C ASP A 201 -7.02 -8.28 12.53
N PRO A 202 -7.59 -8.32 11.31
CA PRO A 202 -8.14 -7.13 10.68
C PRO A 202 -9.26 -6.54 11.55
N PRO A 203 -9.51 -5.22 11.48
CA PRO A 203 -10.66 -4.65 12.17
C PRO A 203 -11.92 -5.43 11.75
N PRO A 204 -12.85 -5.73 12.67
CA PRO A 204 -14.08 -6.42 12.30
C PRO A 204 -14.76 -5.60 11.19
N LEU A 205 -14.95 -6.23 10.02
CA LEU A 205 -15.59 -5.58 8.90
C LEU A 205 -16.95 -5.06 9.36
N THR A 206 -17.23 -3.77 9.12
CA THR A 206 -18.54 -3.15 9.39
C THR A 206 -19.68 -3.93 8.74
N TYR A 207 -19.35 -4.67 7.67
CA TYR A 207 -20.24 -5.57 6.97
C TYR A 207 -19.72 -7.00 7.09
N ALA A 208 -20.38 -7.80 7.91
CA ALA A 208 -20.27 -9.25 7.84
C ALA A 208 -21.09 -9.72 6.63
N PHE A 209 -20.41 -10.00 5.51
CA PHE A 209 -21.05 -10.76 4.45
C PHE A 209 -21.22 -12.17 5.00
N GLY A 210 -22.48 -12.54 5.31
CA GLY A 210 -22.80 -13.89 5.75
C GLY A 210 -22.23 -14.87 4.73
N ALA A 211 -21.19 -15.59 5.12
CA ALA A 211 -20.82 -16.80 4.42
C ALA A 211 -22.10 -17.63 4.40
N ARG A 212 -22.68 -17.87 3.22
CA ARG A 212 -23.58 -19.00 3.04
C ARG A 212 -22.71 -20.23 3.22
N THR A 213 -22.38 -20.54 4.47
CA THR A 213 -21.98 -21.85 4.90
C THR A 213 -23.14 -22.73 4.47
N GLY A 214 -22.86 -23.64 3.55
CA GLY A 214 -23.85 -24.57 3.04
C GLY A 214 -24.31 -25.50 4.13
N ASP A 215 -25.26 -25.06 4.96
CA ASP A 215 -26.24 -25.94 5.57
C ASP A 215 -27.45 -26.00 4.65
N ALA A 216 -27.26 -26.79 3.60
CA ALA A 216 -28.36 -27.56 3.05
C ALA A 216 -28.78 -28.57 4.13
N MET A 217 -29.67 -28.19 5.05
CA MET A 217 -30.84 -28.98 5.46
C MET A 217 -31.64 -28.25 6.55
N ALA A 218 -32.96 -28.28 6.40
CA ALA A 218 -34.00 -27.91 7.37
C ALA A 218 -34.38 -26.41 7.48
N ILE A 219 -35.04 -25.91 6.42
CA ILE A 219 -36.30 -25.20 6.63
C ILE A 219 -37.37 -25.90 5.80
N ARG A 220 -38.05 -26.88 6.43
CA ARG A 220 -39.41 -27.24 6.04
C ARG A 220 -40.34 -26.20 6.65
N GLY A 221 -41.09 -25.52 5.78
CA GLY A 221 -42.32 -24.83 6.17
C GLY A 221 -42.32 -23.32 5.99
N SER A 222 -42.48 -22.84 4.76
CA SER A 222 -43.80 -22.39 4.30
C SER A 222 -43.72 -21.88 2.86
N SER A 223 -44.56 -22.49 2.04
CA SER A 223 -44.99 -22.15 0.69
C SER A 223 -44.76 -20.70 0.22
N GLY A 224 -43.95 -20.60 -0.83
CA GLY A 224 -43.84 -19.49 -1.75
C GLY A 224 -42.94 -19.93 -2.91
N GLU A 225 -43.37 -20.95 -3.66
CA GLU A 225 -42.65 -21.46 -4.83
C GLU A 225 -42.50 -20.35 -5.88
N ARG A 226 -41.36 -19.66 -5.84
CA ARG A 226 -40.85 -18.92 -6.98
C ARG A 226 -39.83 -19.83 -7.62
N GLU A 227 -40.20 -20.45 -8.74
CA GLU A 227 -39.26 -21.23 -9.53
C GLU A 227 -38.01 -20.38 -9.79
N PRO A 228 -36.80 -20.88 -9.51
CA PRO A 228 -35.58 -20.16 -9.83
C PRO A 228 -35.53 -19.98 -11.35
N GLY A 229 -35.73 -18.74 -11.78
CA GLY A 229 -35.74 -18.36 -13.18
C GLY A 229 -34.42 -18.72 -13.85
N THR A 230 -34.45 -18.90 -15.16
CA THR A 230 -33.29 -19.23 -16.00
C THR A 230 -32.09 -18.31 -15.73
N VAL A 231 -32.36 -17.04 -15.38
CA VAL A 231 -31.35 -16.03 -15.06
C VAL A 231 -30.60 -16.32 -13.75
N ASP A 232 -31.29 -16.78 -12.70
CA ASP A 232 -30.64 -17.12 -11.42
C ASP A 232 -29.72 -18.33 -11.58
N ARG A 233 -30.14 -19.33 -12.38
CA ARG A 233 -29.28 -20.48 -12.70
C ARG A 233 -28.08 -20.08 -13.53
N LEU A 234 -28.26 -19.15 -14.48
CA LEU A 234 -27.16 -18.60 -15.27
C LEU A 234 -26.17 -17.83 -14.39
N LEU A 235 -26.65 -17.00 -13.47
CA LEU A 235 -25.80 -16.23 -12.56
C LEU A 235 -25.01 -17.13 -11.60
N VAL A 236 -25.64 -18.18 -11.05
CA VAL A 236 -24.96 -19.19 -10.23
C VAL A 236 -23.89 -19.93 -11.05
N ALA A 237 -24.23 -20.35 -12.27
CA ALA A 237 -23.28 -21.03 -13.15
C ALA A 237 -22.10 -20.13 -13.57
N CYS A 238 -22.36 -18.86 -13.91
CA CYS A 238 -21.32 -17.89 -14.24
C CYS A 238 -20.41 -17.60 -13.04
N ARG A 239 -20.99 -17.46 -11.85
CA ARG A 239 -20.23 -17.29 -10.61
C ARG A 239 -19.35 -18.50 -10.33
N ASP A 240 -19.87 -19.72 -10.44
CA ASP A 240 -19.09 -20.95 -10.23
C ASP A 240 -17.95 -21.08 -11.24
N VAL A 241 -18.16 -20.68 -12.50
CA VAL A 241 -17.10 -20.66 -13.52
C VAL A 241 -16.03 -19.62 -13.19
N LEU A 242 -16.42 -18.45 -12.69
CA LEU A 242 -15.50 -17.38 -12.30
C LEU A 242 -14.69 -17.74 -11.05
N THR A 243 -15.32 -18.31 -10.02
CA THR A 243 -14.65 -18.64 -8.76
C THR A 243 -13.77 -19.87 -8.86
N THR A 244 -14.17 -20.83 -9.68
CA THR A 244 -13.58 -22.17 -9.67
C THR A 244 -12.83 -22.52 -10.95
N GLY A 245 -12.84 -21.64 -11.95
CA GLY A 245 -12.20 -21.85 -13.24
C GLY A 245 -12.97 -22.81 -14.16
N VAL A 246 -12.62 -22.81 -15.44
CA VAL A 246 -13.25 -23.68 -16.44
C VAL A 246 -12.55 -25.04 -16.43
N PRO A 247 -13.28 -26.16 -16.35
CA PRO A 247 -12.69 -27.48 -16.50
C PRO A 247 -12.27 -27.70 -17.95
N VAL A 248 -10.97 -27.85 -18.20
CA VAL A 248 -10.40 -28.19 -19.50
C VAL A 248 -9.54 -29.45 -19.32
N CYS A 249 -9.92 -30.55 -19.99
CA CYS A 249 -9.18 -31.82 -19.98
C CYS A 249 -8.81 -32.34 -18.57
N GLY A 250 -9.76 -32.30 -17.62
CA GLY A 250 -9.55 -32.80 -16.26
C GLY A 250 -8.74 -31.87 -15.33
N ARG A 251 -8.36 -30.67 -15.78
CA ARG A 251 -7.73 -29.63 -14.95
C ARG A 251 -8.58 -28.35 -14.96
N ARG A 252 -8.65 -27.66 -13.83
CA ARG A 252 -9.35 -26.37 -13.73
C ARG A 252 -8.39 -25.25 -14.10
N VAL A 253 -8.74 -24.48 -15.14
CA VAL A 253 -7.94 -23.36 -15.62
C VAL A 253 -8.62 -22.07 -15.19
N GLY A 254 -7.89 -21.20 -14.50
CA GLY A 254 -8.40 -19.89 -14.07
C GLY A 254 -8.82 -19.03 -15.26
N VAL A 255 -9.94 -18.32 -15.14
CA VAL A 255 -10.57 -17.57 -16.24
C VAL A 255 -9.61 -16.56 -16.89
N ARG A 256 -8.72 -15.94 -16.10
CA ARG A 256 -7.67 -15.05 -16.62
C ARG A 256 -6.77 -15.74 -17.65
N ALA A 257 -6.34 -16.97 -17.39
CA ALA A 257 -5.46 -17.69 -18.32
C ALA A 257 -6.16 -18.05 -19.64
N LEU A 258 -7.47 -18.33 -19.59
CA LEU A 258 -8.29 -18.58 -20.78
C LEU A 258 -8.49 -17.32 -21.63
N VAL A 259 -8.74 -16.18 -20.99
CA VAL A 259 -8.85 -14.88 -21.68
C VAL A 259 -7.51 -14.51 -22.32
N THR A 260 -6.40 -14.65 -21.60
CA THR A 260 -5.06 -14.37 -22.14
C THR A 260 -4.74 -15.29 -23.31
N ALA A 261 -5.00 -16.60 -23.20
CA ALA A 261 -4.80 -17.54 -24.30
C ALA A 261 -5.66 -17.20 -25.53
N GLY A 262 -6.92 -16.81 -25.32
CA GLY A 262 -7.82 -16.38 -26.39
C GLY A 262 -7.31 -15.13 -27.12
N VAL A 263 -6.86 -14.11 -26.38
CA VAL A 263 -6.28 -12.88 -26.96
C VAL A 263 -5.01 -13.20 -27.75
N VAL A 264 -4.14 -14.06 -27.23
CA VAL A 264 -2.90 -14.47 -27.91
C VAL A 264 -3.22 -15.22 -29.20
N VAL A 265 -4.13 -16.19 -29.18
CA VAL A 265 -4.54 -16.92 -30.40
C VAL A 265 -5.18 -16.00 -31.41
N ALA A 266 -6.08 -15.10 -30.99
CA ALA A 266 -6.72 -14.13 -31.87
C ALA A 266 -5.69 -13.18 -32.51
N GLY A 267 -4.73 -12.69 -31.72
CA GLY A 267 -3.63 -11.87 -32.23
C GLY A 267 -2.74 -12.63 -33.22
N LEU A 268 -2.45 -13.91 -32.96
CA LEU A 268 -1.65 -14.76 -33.84
C LEU A 268 -2.35 -15.04 -35.18
N VAL A 269 -3.67 -15.27 -35.15
CA VAL A 269 -4.48 -15.48 -36.36
C VAL A 269 -4.59 -14.19 -37.17
N LEU A 270 -4.82 -13.04 -36.52
CA LEU A 270 -4.82 -11.75 -37.22
C LEU A 270 -3.47 -11.46 -37.85
N ALA A 271 -2.36 -11.68 -37.14
CA ALA A 271 -1.00 -11.49 -37.66
C ALA A 271 -0.69 -12.45 -38.83
N GLY A 272 -1.17 -13.70 -38.78
CA GLY A 272 -1.01 -14.65 -39.89
C GLY A 272 -1.82 -14.27 -41.14
N VAL A 273 -3.02 -13.73 -40.96
CA VAL A 273 -3.90 -13.31 -42.08
C VAL A 273 -3.43 -12.00 -42.71
N THR A 274 -2.83 -11.09 -41.94
CA THR A 274 -2.26 -9.83 -42.45
C THR A 274 -0.83 -9.98 -42.98
N GLY A 275 -0.03 -10.88 -42.40
CA GLY A 275 1.34 -11.18 -42.84
C GLY A 275 1.43 -12.07 -44.09
N GLY A 276 0.38 -12.82 -44.44
CA GLY A 276 0.32 -13.63 -45.66
C GLY A 276 -0.06 -12.87 -46.94
N ARG A 277 -0.08 -11.53 -46.90
CA ARG A 277 -0.49 -10.66 -48.01
C ARG A 277 0.64 -9.81 -48.61
N THR A 278 1.89 -10.14 -48.33
CA THR A 278 3.07 -9.59 -49.03
C THR A 278 3.57 -10.52 -50.10
#